data_AF-A0A956ZCX9-F1
#
_entry.id   AF-A0A956ZCX9-F1
#
_cell.length_a   1.000
_cell.length_b   1.000
_cell.length_c   1.000
_cell.angle_alpha   90.00
_cell.angle_beta   90.00
_cell.angle_gamma   90.00
#
_symmetry.space_group_name_H-M   'P 1'
#
loop_
_entity.id
_entity.type
_entity.pdbx_description
1 polymer ?
#
loop_
_entity_poly.entity_id
_entity_poly.type
_entity_poly.pdbx_seq_one_letter_code
_entity_poly.pdbx_strand_id
1 'polypeptide(L)'
;MSSLTRAHKRIRNNSSVSARRRASQGSILPLVAFMLALVMAFIAFTADVMRTAYAAIKLQSGVESAALAAYSYGADLQNGFSQANVTDKLFDLSGSSWNKAPAGPDSDAGIFESPITFSSGDYSFINNPNDSGESFFRLKARRDGSDAIKLMFVPAIFAFNSWSGLPVPSGTDTANTYRSTEVIAQPASRIGEGTPATGSLSTRDADLAGFAAFPLAISNEQFSTAASPLSSTTIYTIDLASNIAPPPTPPAAGHIRGAFINLSPSGSTNNAYGQAQGSASVNELINLVDYFTSVPSAQALSPYVVERGSSLSVFDPEETSFKQLEAQVKAKLSLIPAGRFQIIPVLARNPAIGTGNNTVVGFARFRFVRIIDSSTGKFLIQMEIGSSSLVRNASATNSLVSIPTVDGSLMPAPVAPFSARNTGATGDQIGARPRGVVMAPSLSPTFPDKITAGSTGS
;
A
#
# COMPACT_ATOMS: atom_id res chain seq x y z
N MET A 1 -49.63 57.30 -99.60
CA MET A 1 -48.70 57.54 -100.72
C MET A 1 -47.28 57.51 -100.17
N SER A 2 -46.43 56.63 -100.73
CA SER A 2 -44.95 56.67 -100.67
C SER A 2 -44.32 56.54 -99.27
N SER A 3 -43.25 55.81 -98.99
CA SER A 3 -42.37 54.85 -99.67
C SER A 3 -41.45 54.32 -98.56
N LEU A 4 -41.04 53.05 -98.68
CA LEU A 4 -39.91 52.46 -97.93
C LEU A 4 -38.68 53.40 -97.94
N THR A 5 -37.84 53.46 -96.90
CA THR A 5 -36.66 52.57 -96.83
C THR A 5 -36.09 52.42 -95.41
N ARG A 6 -35.79 51.16 -95.05
CA ARG A 6 -34.90 50.75 -93.95
C ARG A 6 -33.45 51.11 -94.29
N ALA A 7 -32.67 51.56 -93.30
CA ALA A 7 -31.27 51.19 -93.16
C ALA A 7 -30.82 51.26 -91.69
N HIS A 8 -30.28 50.14 -91.21
CA HIS A 8 -29.69 49.96 -89.88
C HIS A 8 -28.47 50.88 -89.66
N LYS A 9 -28.22 51.26 -88.39
CA LYS A 9 -27.10 50.74 -87.57
C LYS A 9 -26.65 51.75 -86.50
N ARG A 10 -26.35 51.18 -85.32
CA ARG A 10 -25.66 51.71 -84.13
C ARG A 10 -26.48 52.47 -83.09
N ILE A 11 -27.00 51.65 -82.18
CA ILE A 11 -27.21 51.94 -80.76
C ILE A 11 -25.90 52.46 -80.15
N ARG A 12 -25.96 53.66 -79.54
CA ARG A 12 -25.11 54.06 -78.40
C ARG A 12 -26.03 54.60 -77.32
N ASN A 13 -26.55 53.69 -76.50
CA ASN A 13 -27.12 54.03 -75.20
C ASN A 13 -25.95 54.32 -74.25
N ASN A 14 -25.63 55.60 -74.06
CA ASN A 14 -24.96 56.04 -72.83
C ASN A 14 -26.02 56.14 -71.73
N SER A 15 -26.46 54.99 -71.24
CA SER A 15 -27.14 54.88 -69.96
C SER A 15 -26.12 54.36 -68.96
N SER A 16 -25.74 55.22 -68.02
CA SER A 16 -24.98 54.89 -66.83
C SER A 16 -25.51 53.61 -66.19
N VAL A 17 -24.78 52.51 -66.35
CA VAL A 17 -25.02 51.30 -65.57
C VAL A 17 -24.69 51.66 -64.13
N SER A 18 -25.73 51.95 -63.35
CA SER A 18 -25.64 51.82 -61.90
C SER A 18 -25.36 50.35 -61.60
N ALA A 19 -24.08 50.00 -61.54
CA ALA A 19 -23.65 48.74 -60.98
C ALA A 19 -24.13 48.73 -59.52
N ARG A 20 -25.21 47.99 -59.23
CA ARG A 20 -25.48 47.53 -57.87
C ARG A 20 -24.28 46.69 -57.47
N ARG A 21 -23.30 47.31 -56.81
CA ARG A 21 -22.33 46.59 -55.96
C ARG A 21 -23.18 45.88 -54.91
N ARG A 22 -23.40 44.56 -55.08
CA ARG A 22 -23.79 43.72 -53.95
C ARG A 22 -22.65 43.83 -52.95
N ALA A 23 -22.90 44.47 -51.81
CA ALA A 23 -21.95 44.53 -50.71
C ALA A 23 -21.67 43.09 -50.27
N SER A 24 -20.44 42.61 -50.51
CA SER A 24 -19.94 41.32 -50.03
C SER A 24 -19.59 41.32 -48.53
N GLN A 25 -20.07 42.30 -47.77
CA GLN A 25 -19.72 42.52 -46.36
C GLN A 25 -20.77 41.99 -45.36
N GLY A 26 -21.67 41.09 -45.78
CA GLY A 26 -22.70 40.50 -44.92
C GLY A 26 -22.37 39.10 -44.35
N SER A 27 -21.34 38.41 -44.84
CA SER A 27 -21.09 36.99 -44.52
C SER A 27 -19.95 36.72 -43.53
N ILE A 28 -19.14 37.72 -43.18
CA ILE A 28 -17.98 37.54 -42.30
C ILE A 28 -18.42 37.42 -40.83
N LEU A 29 -19.42 38.17 -40.40
CA LEU A 29 -19.87 38.19 -39.00
C LEU A 29 -20.51 36.85 -38.56
N PRO A 30 -21.41 36.23 -39.36
CA PRO A 30 -21.89 34.88 -39.08
C PRO A 30 -20.79 33.82 -39.11
N LEU A 31 -19.80 33.95 -40.00
CA LEU A 31 -18.67 33.03 -40.09
C LEU A 31 -17.74 33.13 -38.87
N VAL A 32 -17.42 34.35 -38.43
CA VAL A 32 -16.61 34.59 -37.23
C VAL A 32 -17.34 34.10 -35.98
N ALA A 33 -18.65 34.36 -35.86
CA ALA A 33 -19.46 33.84 -34.76
C ALA A 33 -19.50 32.31 -34.74
N PHE A 34 -19.63 31.67 -35.91
CA PHE A 34 -19.57 30.21 -36.04
C PHE A 34 -18.20 29.66 -35.66
N MET A 35 -17.11 30.28 -36.11
CA MET A 35 -15.74 29.85 -35.77
C MET A 35 -15.44 30.04 -34.28
N LEU A 36 -15.91 31.13 -33.65
CA LEU A 36 -15.81 31.34 -32.21
C LEU A 36 -16.61 30.29 -31.44
N ALA A 37 -17.84 29.98 -31.85
CA ALA A 37 -18.64 28.92 -31.25
C ALA A 37 -17.97 27.55 -31.39
N LEU A 38 -17.36 27.27 -32.54
CA LEU A 38 -16.59 26.05 -32.78
C LEU A 38 -15.37 25.96 -31.85
N VAL A 39 -14.57 27.04 -31.76
CA VAL A 39 -13.41 27.09 -30.86
C VAL A 39 -13.83 26.90 -29.40
N MET A 40 -14.89 27.58 -28.96
CA MET A 40 -15.43 27.42 -27.61
C MET A 40 -15.92 25.99 -27.38
N ALA A 41 -16.56 25.35 -28.35
CA ALA A 41 -16.99 23.96 -28.27
C ALA A 41 -15.79 22.99 -28.16
N PHE A 42 -14.71 23.23 -28.90
CA PHE A 42 -13.49 22.41 -28.79
C PHE A 42 -12.79 22.57 -27.44
N ILE A 43 -12.69 23.80 -26.91
CA ILE A 43 -12.11 24.05 -25.58
C ILE A 43 -12.98 23.38 -24.50
N ALA A 44 -14.29 23.55 -24.59
CA ALA A 44 -15.29 22.93 -23.73
C ALA A 44 -15.16 21.40 -23.72
N PHE A 45 -15.09 20.78 -24.91
CA PHE A 45 -14.91 19.34 -25.07
C PHE A 45 -13.57 18.86 -24.49
N THR A 46 -12.48 19.58 -24.76
CA THR A 46 -11.13 19.21 -24.28
C THR A 46 -11.05 19.26 -22.76
N ALA A 47 -11.63 20.29 -22.13
CA ALA A 47 -11.69 20.41 -20.67
C ALA A 47 -12.49 19.26 -20.04
N ASP A 48 -13.57 18.81 -20.69
CA ASP A 48 -14.41 17.71 -20.23
C ASP A 48 -13.68 16.35 -20.29
N VAL A 49 -12.97 16.09 -21.39
CA VAL A 49 -12.13 14.91 -21.55
C VAL A 49 -11.00 14.88 -20.51
N MET A 50 -10.31 16.01 -20.29
CA MET A 50 -9.26 16.10 -19.27
C MET A 50 -9.81 15.89 -17.85
N ARG A 51 -10.97 16.47 -17.54
CA ARG A 51 -11.63 16.29 -16.23
C ARG A 51 -12.02 14.84 -15.99
N THR A 52 -12.57 14.18 -17.00
CA THR A 52 -12.94 12.76 -16.93
C THR A 52 -11.71 11.88 -16.73
N ALA A 53 -10.62 12.14 -17.46
CA ALA A 53 -9.35 11.42 -17.30
C ALA A 53 -8.76 11.64 -15.90
N TYR A 54 -8.75 12.88 -15.41
CA TYR A 54 -8.30 13.20 -14.06
C TYR A 54 -9.15 12.51 -12.98
N ALA A 55 -10.47 12.49 -13.15
CA ALA A 55 -11.39 11.81 -12.24
C ALA A 55 -11.13 10.30 -12.19
N ALA A 56 -10.92 9.67 -13.35
CA ALA A 56 -10.56 8.26 -13.43
C ALA A 56 -9.27 7.92 -12.68
N ILE A 57 -8.22 8.74 -12.83
CA ILE A 57 -6.95 8.57 -12.13
C ILE A 57 -7.13 8.74 -10.62
N LYS A 58 -7.89 9.75 -10.20
CA LYS A 58 -8.18 10.00 -8.78
C LYS A 58 -9.02 8.91 -8.14
N LEU A 59 -10.01 8.36 -8.85
CA LEU A 59 -10.78 7.21 -8.40
C LEU A 59 -9.92 5.95 -8.29
N GLN A 60 -8.99 5.73 -9.22
CA GLN A 60 -8.04 4.62 -9.15
C GLN A 60 -7.13 4.74 -7.92
N SER A 61 -6.44 5.87 -7.79
CA SER A 61 -5.56 6.12 -6.64
C SER A 61 -6.32 6.07 -5.31
N GLY A 62 -7.56 6.57 -5.28
CA GLY A 62 -8.41 6.58 -4.11
C GLY A 62 -8.91 5.18 -3.72
N VAL A 63 -9.23 4.32 -4.69
CA VAL A 63 -9.63 2.93 -4.43
C VAL A 63 -8.43 2.10 -3.97
N GLU A 64 -7.26 2.26 -4.61
CA GLU A 64 -6.01 1.60 -4.21
C GLU A 64 -5.63 1.96 -2.78
N SER A 65 -5.60 3.26 -2.47
CA SER A 65 -5.21 3.75 -1.14
C SER A 65 -6.19 3.27 -0.06
N ALA A 66 -7.50 3.37 -0.31
CA ALA A 66 -8.51 2.89 0.62
C ALA A 66 -8.43 1.37 0.81
N ALA A 67 -8.22 0.61 -0.26
CA ALA A 67 -8.15 -0.84 -0.20
C ALA A 67 -6.90 -1.32 0.56
N LEU A 68 -5.74 -0.74 0.28
CA LEU A 68 -4.49 -1.05 0.98
C LEU A 68 -4.60 -0.70 2.47
N ALA A 69 -5.14 0.48 2.78
CA ALA A 69 -5.33 0.93 4.15
C ALA A 69 -6.31 0.03 4.90
N ALA A 70 -7.50 -0.24 4.36
CA ALA A 70 -8.49 -1.12 4.98
C ALA A 70 -7.93 -2.54 5.18
N TYR A 71 -7.27 -3.10 4.17
CA TYR A 71 -6.71 -4.45 4.23
C TYR A 71 -5.63 -4.58 5.32
N SER A 72 -4.84 -3.52 5.57
CA SER A 72 -3.85 -3.51 6.66
C SER A 72 -4.48 -3.72 8.05
N TYR A 73 -5.74 -3.30 8.25
CA TYR A 73 -6.46 -3.44 9.52
C TYR A 73 -7.03 -4.84 9.74
N GLY A 74 -6.99 -5.70 8.72
CA GLY A 74 -7.30 -7.12 8.87
C GLY A 74 -6.39 -7.83 9.85
N ALA A 75 -5.22 -7.27 10.17
CA ALA A 75 -4.26 -7.84 11.10
C ALA A 75 -4.68 -7.73 12.59
N ASP A 76 -4.66 -8.86 13.29
CA ASP A 76 -4.60 -8.97 14.75
C ASP A 76 -3.34 -9.76 15.16
N LEU A 77 -2.54 -9.18 16.06
CA LEU A 77 -1.35 -9.83 16.62
C LEU A 77 -1.69 -11.11 17.38
N GLN A 78 -2.91 -11.24 17.90
CA GLN A 78 -3.37 -12.43 18.63
C GLN A 78 -4.11 -13.40 17.73
N ASN A 79 -5.12 -12.93 16.99
CA ASN A 79 -6.07 -13.81 16.27
C ASN A 79 -5.86 -13.92 14.75
N GLY A 80 -4.88 -13.23 14.17
CA GLY A 80 -4.58 -13.31 12.73
C GLY A 80 -5.47 -12.40 11.88
N PHE A 81 -5.88 -12.85 10.69
CA PHE A 81 -6.61 -12.02 9.72
C PHE A 81 -8.13 -12.01 9.99
N SER A 82 -8.75 -10.83 10.02
CA SER A 82 -10.20 -10.62 10.20
C SER A 82 -10.78 -9.79 9.04
N GLN A 83 -11.73 -10.37 8.29
CA GLN A 83 -12.48 -9.66 7.25
C GLN A 83 -13.35 -8.54 7.83
N ALA A 84 -13.93 -8.75 9.02
CA ALA A 84 -14.76 -7.74 9.69
C ALA A 84 -13.94 -6.47 9.99
N ASN A 85 -12.71 -6.62 10.47
CA ASN A 85 -11.84 -5.46 10.75
C ASN A 85 -11.50 -4.68 9.47
N VAL A 86 -11.37 -5.38 8.33
CA VAL A 86 -11.16 -4.73 7.02
C VAL A 86 -12.38 -3.92 6.62
N THR A 87 -13.59 -4.47 6.78
CA THR A 87 -14.83 -3.77 6.40
C THR A 87 -15.15 -2.61 7.32
N ASP A 88 -14.98 -2.78 8.63
CA ASP A 88 -15.18 -1.70 9.61
C ASP A 88 -14.24 -0.54 9.29
N LYS A 89 -12.97 -0.85 9.01
CA LYS A 89 -12.02 0.19 8.62
C LYS A 89 -12.36 0.84 7.29
N LEU A 90 -12.82 0.08 6.29
CA LEU A 90 -13.25 0.66 5.02
C LEU A 90 -14.35 1.71 5.23
N PHE A 91 -15.32 1.42 6.10
CA PHE A 91 -16.40 2.35 6.39
C PHE A 91 -15.93 3.57 7.19
N ASP A 92 -14.96 3.41 8.10
CA ASP A 92 -14.30 4.56 8.75
C ASP A 92 -13.55 5.47 7.74
N LEU A 93 -12.97 4.87 6.70
CA LEU A 93 -12.26 5.61 5.65
C LEU A 93 -13.21 6.23 4.62
N SER A 94 -14.45 5.75 4.53
CA SER A 94 -15.48 6.26 3.64
C SER A 94 -15.79 7.74 3.95
N GLY A 95 -15.80 8.60 2.94
CA GLY A 95 -16.04 10.02 3.14
C GLY A 95 -14.85 10.81 3.71
N SER A 96 -13.67 10.18 3.84
CA SER A 96 -12.47 10.84 4.34
C SER A 96 -12.05 12.04 3.50
N SER A 97 -11.63 13.12 4.15
CA SER A 97 -11.21 14.36 3.51
C SER A 97 -9.92 14.25 2.68
N TRP A 98 -9.08 13.24 2.95
CA TRP A 98 -7.86 12.96 2.20
C TRP A 98 -8.11 12.14 0.93
N ASN A 99 -9.24 11.42 0.85
CA ASN A 99 -9.59 10.57 -0.28
C ASN A 99 -10.72 11.21 -1.10
N LYS A 100 -10.34 12.13 -1.98
CA LYS A 100 -11.26 12.88 -2.84
C LYS A 100 -10.98 12.60 -4.31
N ALA A 101 -12.05 12.63 -5.09
CA ALA A 101 -11.95 12.67 -6.54
C ALA A 101 -12.83 13.83 -7.06
N PRO A 102 -12.60 14.28 -8.30
CA PRO A 102 -13.51 15.16 -8.97
C PRO A 102 -14.97 14.69 -8.82
N ALA A 103 -15.85 15.66 -8.67
CA ALA A 103 -17.30 15.50 -8.59
C ALA A 103 -17.95 16.54 -9.50
N GLY A 104 -19.22 16.38 -9.80
CA GLY A 104 -20.00 17.38 -10.52
C GLY A 104 -19.96 18.77 -9.88
N PRO A 105 -20.07 19.89 -10.65
CA PRO A 105 -20.38 21.19 -10.07
C PRO A 105 -21.59 21.13 -9.13
N ASP A 106 -21.37 21.42 -7.85
CA ASP A 106 -22.44 21.68 -6.89
C ASP A 106 -22.93 23.13 -7.05
N SER A 107 -24.24 23.36 -6.91
CA SER A 107 -24.87 24.66 -7.18
C SER A 107 -24.33 25.78 -6.27
N ASP A 108 -23.75 25.44 -5.12
CA ASP A 108 -23.57 26.40 -4.05
C ASP A 108 -22.12 26.65 -3.60
N ALA A 109 -21.10 26.02 -4.21
CA ALA A 109 -19.77 26.12 -3.62
C ALA A 109 -18.54 26.05 -4.53
N GLY A 110 -18.61 25.98 -5.86
CA GLY A 110 -17.38 25.88 -6.67
C GLY A 110 -16.44 24.72 -6.24
N ILE A 111 -16.97 23.73 -5.52
CA ILE A 111 -16.25 22.55 -5.05
C ILE A 111 -16.27 21.57 -6.21
N PHE A 112 -15.09 21.35 -6.79
CA PHE A 112 -14.91 20.43 -7.94
C PHE A 112 -14.55 19.01 -7.51
N GLU A 113 -14.42 18.73 -6.21
CA GLU A 113 -14.03 17.43 -5.65
C GLU A 113 -14.86 17.09 -4.41
N SER A 114 -15.41 15.87 -4.35
CA SER A 114 -16.09 15.34 -3.17
C SER A 114 -15.32 14.12 -2.63
N PRO A 115 -15.44 13.80 -1.33
CA PRO A 115 -14.91 12.54 -0.80
C PRO A 115 -15.44 11.32 -1.55
N ILE A 116 -14.63 10.26 -1.64
CA ILE A 116 -15.08 8.97 -2.14
C ILE A 116 -15.80 8.23 -1.01
N THR A 117 -16.98 7.70 -1.30
CA THR A 117 -17.79 6.92 -0.36
C THR A 117 -17.87 5.46 -0.80
N PHE A 118 -17.88 4.56 0.17
CA PHE A 118 -18.01 3.11 -0.03
C PHE A 118 -19.26 2.58 0.67
N SER A 119 -19.91 1.61 0.03
CA SER A 119 -21.09 0.91 0.53
C SER A 119 -20.88 -0.61 0.52
N SER A 120 -21.82 -1.37 1.08
CA SER A 120 -21.74 -2.84 1.15
C SER A 120 -21.68 -3.54 -0.21
N GLY A 121 -22.18 -2.90 -1.27
CA GLY A 121 -22.10 -3.43 -2.63
C GLY A 121 -20.77 -3.15 -3.35
N ASP A 122 -19.86 -2.42 -2.71
CA ASP A 122 -18.62 -1.94 -3.34
C ASP A 122 -17.39 -2.80 -2.99
N TYR A 123 -17.52 -3.78 -2.10
CA TYR A 123 -16.42 -4.69 -1.77
C TYR A 123 -16.80 -6.15 -1.89
N SER A 124 -15.81 -7.00 -2.08
CA SER A 124 -15.97 -8.45 -2.05
C SER A 124 -14.68 -9.12 -1.59
N PHE A 125 -14.80 -10.22 -0.86
CA PHE A 125 -13.68 -11.10 -0.53
C PHE A 125 -13.69 -12.32 -1.45
N ILE A 126 -12.53 -12.62 -2.04
CA ILE A 126 -12.36 -13.72 -2.98
C ILE A 126 -11.39 -14.71 -2.35
N ASN A 127 -11.79 -15.97 -2.19
CA ASN A 127 -10.95 -16.97 -1.57
C ASN A 127 -9.80 -17.37 -2.51
N ASN A 128 -8.59 -17.50 -1.97
CA ASN A 128 -7.47 -18.05 -2.71
C ASN A 128 -7.66 -19.57 -2.84
N PRO A 129 -7.78 -20.14 -4.06
CA PRO A 129 -7.92 -21.59 -4.22
C PRO A 129 -6.71 -22.39 -3.72
N ASN A 130 -5.54 -21.75 -3.60
CA ASN A 130 -4.31 -22.40 -3.11
C ASN A 130 -4.09 -22.22 -1.60
N ASP A 131 -4.90 -21.41 -0.91
CA ASP A 131 -4.80 -21.16 0.53
C ASP A 131 -6.20 -20.82 1.10
N SER A 132 -6.85 -21.82 1.69
CA SER A 132 -8.20 -21.67 2.25
C SER A 132 -8.30 -20.66 3.40
N GLY A 133 -7.17 -20.28 4.00
CA GLY A 133 -7.12 -19.27 5.06
C GLY A 133 -6.89 -17.85 4.55
N GLU A 134 -6.81 -17.64 3.23
CA GLU A 134 -6.57 -16.35 2.60
C GLU A 134 -7.77 -15.90 1.75
N SER A 135 -8.10 -14.61 1.88
CA SER A 135 -9.06 -13.96 1.02
C SER A 135 -8.44 -12.69 0.42
N PHE A 136 -8.54 -12.54 -0.89
CA PHE A 136 -8.20 -11.31 -1.59
C PHE A 136 -9.32 -10.29 -1.38
N PHE A 137 -8.95 -9.03 -1.16
CA PHE A 137 -9.90 -7.95 -0.94
C PHE A 137 -10.06 -7.14 -2.21
N ARG A 138 -11.25 -7.18 -2.80
CA ARG A 138 -11.59 -6.38 -3.97
C ARG A 138 -12.47 -5.22 -3.55
N LEU A 139 -12.10 -4.02 -3.98
CA LEU A 139 -12.82 -2.79 -3.70
C LEU A 139 -13.13 -2.08 -5.01
N LYS A 140 -14.34 -1.51 -5.10
CA LYS A 140 -14.85 -0.73 -6.22
C LYS A 140 -15.14 0.68 -5.73
N ALA A 141 -14.45 1.67 -6.27
CA ALA A 141 -14.86 3.06 -6.13
C ALA A 141 -15.74 3.43 -7.32
N ARG A 142 -16.87 4.07 -7.05
CA ARG A 142 -17.78 4.56 -8.09
C ARG A 142 -18.21 5.99 -7.79
N ARG A 143 -18.55 6.72 -8.85
CA ARG A 143 -19.38 7.92 -8.74
C ARG A 143 -20.78 7.54 -9.16
N ASP A 144 -21.76 7.91 -8.34
CA ASP A 144 -23.19 7.70 -8.57
C ASP A 144 -23.91 9.06 -8.68
N GLY A 145 -25.08 9.06 -9.31
CA GLY A 145 -26.01 10.20 -9.30
C GLY A 145 -25.41 11.50 -9.84
N SER A 146 -25.77 12.64 -9.24
CA SER A 146 -25.36 13.99 -9.70
C SER A 146 -23.86 14.17 -9.85
N ASP A 147 -23.06 13.46 -9.05
CA ASP A 147 -21.60 13.54 -9.09
C ASP A 147 -21.05 12.92 -10.38
N ALA A 148 -21.64 11.83 -10.87
CA ALA A 148 -21.21 11.11 -12.07
C ALA A 148 -21.67 11.80 -13.37
N ILE A 149 -22.89 12.33 -13.36
CA ILE A 149 -23.56 12.94 -14.52
C ILE A 149 -22.85 14.23 -14.94
N LYS A 150 -22.57 15.05 -13.94
CA LYS A 150 -21.91 16.34 -14.10
C LYS A 150 -20.38 16.20 -14.29
N LEU A 151 -19.86 14.97 -14.36
CA LEU A 151 -18.46 14.70 -14.69
C LEU A 151 -18.24 14.43 -16.18
N MET A 152 -19.24 13.89 -16.88
CA MET A 152 -19.12 13.44 -18.27
C MET A 152 -19.66 14.42 -19.33
N PHE A 153 -20.37 15.48 -18.93
CA PHE A 153 -21.17 16.27 -19.88
C PHE A 153 -21.37 17.76 -19.57
N VAL A 154 -20.53 18.41 -18.75
CA VAL A 154 -20.87 19.77 -18.28
C VAL A 154 -20.68 20.86 -19.33
N PRO A 155 -19.60 20.94 -20.12
CA PRO A 155 -19.43 22.08 -21.01
C PRO A 155 -20.34 22.01 -22.24
N ALA A 156 -20.42 20.86 -22.93
CA ALA A 156 -21.15 20.76 -24.18
C ALA A 156 -22.67 20.73 -23.98
N ILE A 157 -23.20 19.91 -23.06
CA ILE A 157 -24.66 19.83 -22.86
C ILE A 157 -25.19 21.13 -22.26
N PHE A 158 -24.50 21.76 -21.29
CA PHE A 158 -24.95 23.08 -20.82
C PHE A 158 -24.74 24.18 -21.85
N ALA A 159 -23.67 24.21 -22.62
CA ALA A 159 -23.50 25.22 -23.68
C ALA A 159 -24.53 25.06 -24.80
N PHE A 160 -24.84 23.84 -25.23
CA PHE A 160 -25.83 23.58 -26.28
C PHE A 160 -27.28 23.67 -25.77
N ASN A 161 -27.58 23.24 -24.54
CA ASN A 161 -28.93 23.37 -23.97
C ASN A 161 -29.24 24.79 -23.49
N SER A 162 -28.25 25.56 -23.00
CA SER A 162 -28.46 27.00 -22.73
C SER A 162 -28.66 27.80 -24.01
N TRP A 163 -28.06 27.37 -25.13
CA TRP A 163 -28.26 28.00 -26.43
C TRP A 163 -29.56 27.58 -27.14
N SER A 164 -30.06 26.36 -26.87
CA SER A 164 -31.28 25.82 -27.51
C SER A 164 -32.53 25.83 -26.62
N GLY A 165 -32.41 26.10 -25.31
CA GLY A 165 -33.52 26.11 -24.36
C GLY A 165 -34.15 24.74 -24.09
N LEU A 166 -33.51 23.65 -24.52
CA LEU A 166 -34.06 22.29 -24.40
C LEU A 166 -33.74 21.67 -23.02
N PRO A 167 -34.69 20.93 -22.43
CA PRO A 167 -34.45 20.20 -21.19
C PRO A 167 -33.44 19.07 -21.40
N VAL A 168 -32.64 18.78 -20.37
CA VAL A 168 -31.70 17.64 -20.37
C VAL A 168 -32.51 16.33 -20.51
N PRO A 169 -32.17 15.44 -21.47
CA PRO A 169 -32.91 14.20 -21.69
C PRO A 169 -32.91 13.27 -20.47
N SER A 170 -34.07 12.69 -20.14
CA SER A 170 -34.21 11.71 -19.04
C SER A 170 -33.30 10.49 -19.25
N GLY A 171 -32.58 10.06 -18.20
CA GLY A 171 -31.67 8.91 -18.29
C GLY A 171 -30.23 9.25 -18.71
N THR A 172 -29.88 10.54 -18.87
CA THR A 172 -28.46 10.95 -18.81
C THR A 172 -27.85 10.73 -17.41
N ASP A 173 -28.69 10.32 -16.45
CA ASP A 173 -28.39 10.16 -15.04
C ASP A 173 -27.61 8.87 -14.68
N THR A 174 -27.37 7.99 -15.65
CA THR A 174 -27.02 6.58 -15.40
C THR A 174 -25.58 6.19 -15.75
N ALA A 175 -24.68 7.15 -16.01
CA ALA A 175 -23.29 6.85 -16.35
C ALA A 175 -22.40 6.70 -15.10
N ASN A 176 -22.24 5.47 -14.60
CA ASN A 176 -21.40 5.19 -13.43
C ASN A 176 -19.95 4.92 -13.83
N THR A 177 -19.08 5.93 -13.73
CA THR A 177 -17.63 5.67 -13.77
C THR A 177 -17.21 4.94 -12.51
N TYR A 178 -16.60 3.78 -12.68
CA TYR A 178 -16.00 3.06 -11.56
C TYR A 178 -14.57 2.63 -11.84
N ARG A 179 -13.84 2.44 -10.76
CA ARG A 179 -12.52 1.83 -10.71
C ARG A 179 -12.54 0.75 -9.66
N SER A 180 -11.79 -0.31 -9.90
CA SER A 180 -11.73 -1.44 -8.99
C SER A 180 -10.30 -1.89 -8.84
N THR A 181 -9.96 -2.26 -7.62
CA THR A 181 -8.64 -2.79 -7.28
C THR A 181 -8.82 -4.08 -6.50
N GLU A 182 -7.80 -4.92 -6.56
CA GLU A 182 -7.71 -6.12 -5.74
C GLU A 182 -6.40 -6.05 -4.94
N VAL A 183 -6.51 -6.33 -3.65
CA VAL A 183 -5.41 -6.33 -2.71
C VAL A 183 -5.19 -7.74 -2.18
N ILE A 184 -3.93 -8.13 -2.14
CA ILE A 184 -3.45 -9.42 -1.65
C ILE A 184 -2.36 -9.20 -0.60
N ALA A 185 -2.04 -10.26 0.15
CA ALA A 185 -0.90 -10.23 1.05
C ALA A 185 0.41 -10.53 0.29
N GLN A 186 1.46 -9.76 0.49
CA GLN A 186 2.82 -10.11 0.01
C GLN A 186 3.79 -10.11 1.18
N PRO A 187 4.89 -10.90 1.15
CA PRO A 187 5.90 -10.84 2.19
C PRO A 187 6.39 -9.40 2.38
N ALA A 188 6.43 -8.95 3.64
CA ALA A 188 6.84 -7.60 3.96
C ALA A 188 8.34 -7.40 3.65
N SER A 189 8.67 -6.24 3.09
CA SER A 189 10.04 -5.79 2.88
C SER A 189 10.51 -4.78 3.93
N ARG A 190 9.58 -4.18 4.69
CA ARG A 190 9.88 -3.24 5.78
C ARG A 190 8.87 -3.38 6.90
N ILE A 191 9.35 -3.16 8.12
CA ILE A 191 8.57 -2.93 9.34
C ILE A 191 8.90 -1.52 9.83
N GLY A 192 7.88 -0.70 10.05
CA GLY A 192 8.04 0.65 10.59
C GLY A 192 8.61 0.65 12.00
N GLU A 193 8.98 1.84 12.47
CA GLU A 193 9.43 2.04 13.84
C GLU A 193 8.31 1.74 14.85
N GLY A 194 8.69 1.41 16.07
CA GLY A 194 7.76 1.32 17.18
C GLY A 194 7.27 2.69 17.59
N THR A 195 5.96 2.83 17.76
CA THR A 195 5.39 3.96 18.48
C THR A 195 5.95 4.01 19.91
N PRO A 196 6.30 5.17 20.49
CA PRO A 196 6.72 5.26 21.89
C PRO A 196 5.75 4.54 22.83
N ALA A 197 6.25 3.70 23.74
CA ALA A 197 5.39 2.97 24.69
C ALA A 197 4.88 3.84 25.86
N THR A 198 5.34 5.09 25.96
CA THR A 198 5.02 6.00 27.05
C THR A 198 4.59 7.37 26.52
N GLY A 199 3.61 7.99 27.18
CA GLY A 199 3.02 9.28 26.80
C GLY A 199 1.57 9.20 26.31
N SER A 200 0.96 10.37 26.07
CA SER A 200 -0.37 10.45 25.45
C SER A 200 -0.24 10.14 23.97
N LEU A 201 -0.52 8.90 23.58
CA LEU A 201 -0.52 8.49 22.18
C LEU A 201 -1.73 9.08 21.45
N SER A 202 -1.53 9.47 20.20
CA SER A 202 -2.67 9.67 19.30
C SER A 202 -3.40 8.34 19.10
N THR A 203 -4.66 8.37 18.67
CA THR A 203 -5.41 7.13 18.36
C THR A 203 -4.65 6.25 17.36
N ARG A 204 -4.01 6.86 16.35
CA ARG A 204 -3.21 6.17 15.35
C ARG A 204 -1.96 5.52 15.95
N ASP A 205 -1.32 6.18 16.89
CA ASP A 205 -0.12 5.69 17.57
C ASP A 205 -0.47 4.52 18.50
N ALA A 206 -1.57 4.63 19.23
CA ALA A 206 -2.09 3.53 20.05
C ALA A 206 -2.40 2.28 19.21
N ASP A 207 -2.93 2.46 17.99
CA ASP A 207 -3.25 1.36 17.06
C ASP A 207 -2.01 0.63 16.51
N LEU A 208 -0.85 1.28 16.49
CA LEU A 208 0.42 0.73 15.99
C LEU A 208 1.32 0.19 17.11
N ALA A 209 0.91 0.38 18.37
CA ALA A 209 1.69 -0.02 19.54
C ALA A 209 2.09 -1.51 19.52
N GLY A 210 3.41 -1.71 19.50
CA GLY A 210 4.07 -3.01 19.40
C GLY A 210 3.81 -3.83 18.13
N PHE A 211 3.43 -3.17 17.03
CA PHE A 211 3.71 -3.66 15.67
C PHE A 211 5.11 -3.18 15.22
N ALA A 212 6.15 -3.58 15.96
CA ALA A 212 7.55 -3.25 15.67
C ALA A 212 8.41 -4.51 15.62
N ALA A 213 9.61 -4.41 15.06
CA ALA A 213 10.57 -5.51 15.04
C ALA A 213 11.07 -5.82 16.46
N PHE A 214 10.96 -7.08 16.86
CA PHE A 214 11.46 -7.61 18.11
C PHE A 214 12.99 -7.75 18.04
N PRO A 215 13.75 -7.46 19.13
CA PRO A 215 15.22 -7.43 19.10
C PRO A 215 15.87 -8.82 19.11
N LEU A 216 15.29 -9.79 18.40
CA LEU A 216 15.84 -11.12 18.13
C LEU A 216 15.82 -11.32 16.62
N ALA A 217 16.89 -11.83 16.04
CA ALA A 217 16.94 -12.23 14.64
C ALA A 217 17.18 -13.73 14.49
N ILE A 218 16.69 -14.32 13.40
CA ILE A 218 16.84 -15.75 13.09
C ILE A 218 17.42 -15.99 11.69
N SER A 219 18.03 -17.13 11.46
CA SER A 219 18.67 -17.50 10.20
C SER A 219 17.68 -18.01 9.15
N ASN A 220 17.77 -17.50 7.91
CA ASN A 220 17.01 -18.02 6.78
C ASN A 220 17.42 -19.43 6.34
N GLU A 221 18.65 -19.87 6.68
CA GLU A 221 19.13 -21.20 6.32
C GLU A 221 18.27 -22.31 6.94
N GLN A 222 17.72 -22.09 8.14
CA GLN A 222 16.76 -23.01 8.77
C GLN A 222 15.31 -22.52 8.63
N PHE A 223 15.07 -21.21 8.67
CA PHE A 223 13.72 -20.67 8.62
C PHE A 223 13.02 -20.93 7.26
N SER A 224 13.74 -20.95 6.14
CA SER A 224 13.14 -21.24 4.82
C SER A 224 12.42 -22.60 4.78
N THR A 225 12.97 -23.62 5.42
CA THR A 225 12.33 -24.93 5.58
C THR A 225 11.17 -24.87 6.59
N ALA A 226 11.34 -24.14 7.70
CA ALA A 226 10.30 -23.96 8.70
C ALA A 226 9.04 -23.24 8.14
N ALA A 227 9.26 -22.28 7.25
CA ALA A 227 8.23 -21.50 6.58
C ALA A 227 7.53 -22.26 5.45
N SER A 228 7.94 -23.49 5.14
CA SER A 228 7.23 -24.32 4.16
C SER A 228 5.79 -24.59 4.63
N PRO A 229 4.77 -24.38 3.77
CA PRO A 229 3.37 -24.73 4.08
C PRO A 229 3.18 -26.21 4.47
N LEU A 230 4.09 -27.08 4.03
CA LEU A 230 4.06 -28.53 4.29
C LEU A 230 4.73 -28.95 5.59
N SER A 231 5.45 -28.04 6.26
CA SER A 231 6.08 -28.33 7.55
C SER A 231 5.01 -28.55 8.63
N SER A 232 5.18 -29.57 9.48
CA SER A 232 4.31 -29.84 10.62
C SER A 232 4.86 -29.32 11.95
N THR A 233 6.14 -28.98 12.02
CA THR A 233 6.76 -28.44 13.24
C THR A 233 6.19 -27.06 13.55
N THR A 234 5.69 -26.88 14.76
CA THR A 234 5.11 -25.61 15.24
C THR A 234 6.02 -24.90 16.23
N ILE A 235 6.77 -25.66 17.02
CA ILE A 235 7.65 -25.12 18.05
C ILE A 235 9.10 -25.31 17.63
N TYR A 236 9.86 -24.23 17.69
CA TYR A 236 11.28 -24.18 17.35
C TYR A 236 12.09 -23.69 18.54
N THR A 237 13.27 -24.27 18.70
CA THR A 237 14.28 -23.80 19.64
C THR A 237 15.24 -22.86 18.91
N ILE A 238 15.41 -21.66 19.44
CA ILE A 238 16.35 -20.68 18.91
C ILE A 238 17.68 -20.85 19.62
N ASP A 239 18.68 -21.29 18.85
CA ASP A 239 20.05 -21.45 19.31
C ASP A 239 20.80 -20.13 19.14
N LEU A 240 21.13 -19.48 20.25
CA LEU A 240 21.84 -18.20 20.24
C LEU A 240 23.27 -18.37 19.72
N ALA A 241 23.60 -17.63 18.65
CA ALA A 241 24.94 -17.58 18.08
C ALA A 241 25.96 -17.09 19.11
N SER A 242 27.21 -17.55 19.01
CA SER A 242 28.28 -17.16 19.92
C SER A 242 29.65 -17.51 19.36
N ASN A 243 30.66 -16.70 19.69
CA ASN A 243 32.04 -16.94 19.22
C ASN A 243 32.77 -18.01 20.04
N ILE A 244 32.43 -18.19 21.32
CA ILE A 244 33.20 -19.07 22.23
C ILE A 244 32.65 -20.50 22.24
N ALA A 245 31.33 -20.64 22.16
CA ALA A 245 30.68 -21.96 22.09
C ALA A 245 29.62 -21.93 20.98
N PRO A 246 30.04 -22.00 19.70
CA PRO A 246 29.12 -21.91 18.58
C PRO A 246 28.08 -23.05 18.61
N PRO A 247 26.84 -22.81 18.17
CA PRO A 247 25.83 -23.86 18.08
C PRO A 247 26.30 -25.05 17.21
N PRO A 248 25.81 -26.28 17.48
CA PRO A 248 26.14 -27.46 16.68
C PRO A 248 25.92 -27.24 15.18
N THR A 249 26.78 -27.84 14.35
CA THR A 249 26.68 -27.82 12.87
C THR A 249 26.60 -29.25 12.35
N PRO A 250 25.54 -29.64 11.59
CA PRO A 250 24.35 -28.86 11.28
C PRO A 250 23.43 -28.64 12.51
N PRO A 251 22.54 -27.63 12.50
CA PRO A 251 21.52 -27.47 13.53
C PRO A 251 20.64 -28.72 13.65
N ALA A 252 20.19 -29.04 14.87
CA ALA A 252 19.27 -30.15 15.10
C ALA A 252 17.89 -29.88 14.48
N ALA A 253 17.13 -30.94 14.19
CA ALA A 253 15.77 -30.80 13.68
C ALA A 253 14.90 -30.03 14.69
N GLY A 254 14.15 -29.03 14.22
CA GLY A 254 13.37 -28.13 15.09
C GLY A 254 14.19 -27.02 15.75
N HIS A 255 15.47 -26.86 15.40
CA HIS A 255 16.29 -25.75 15.85
C HIS A 255 16.53 -24.73 14.73
N ILE A 256 16.56 -23.45 15.09
CA ILE A 256 16.89 -22.33 14.21
C ILE A 256 17.99 -21.51 14.87
N ARG A 257 19.05 -21.17 14.14
CA ARG A 257 20.07 -20.28 14.67
C ARG A 257 19.53 -18.86 14.75
N GLY A 258 19.77 -18.19 15.87
CA GLY A 258 19.36 -16.81 16.07
C GLY A 258 20.32 -16.06 16.95
N ALA A 259 20.06 -14.77 17.14
CA ALA A 259 20.82 -13.95 18.06
C ALA A 259 20.06 -12.67 18.40
N PHE A 260 20.34 -12.11 19.58
CA PHE A 260 19.83 -10.78 19.90
C PHE A 260 20.51 -9.73 19.02
N ILE A 261 19.74 -8.73 18.62
CA ILE A 261 20.17 -7.64 17.75
C ILE A 261 19.89 -6.31 18.44
N ASN A 262 20.71 -5.30 18.14
CA ASN A 262 20.42 -3.95 18.61
C ASN A 262 19.58 -3.21 17.57
N LEU A 263 18.37 -2.81 17.95
CA LEU A 263 17.43 -2.04 17.13
C LEU A 263 17.28 -0.59 17.64
N SER A 264 18.15 -0.14 18.54
CA SER A 264 18.23 1.27 18.91
C SER A 264 18.74 2.08 17.71
N PRO A 265 18.23 3.32 17.51
CA PRO A 265 18.79 4.20 16.50
C PRO A 265 20.21 4.60 16.92
N SER A 266 21.18 4.45 16.02
CA SER A 266 22.60 4.70 16.38
C SER A 266 22.93 6.19 16.56
N GLY A 267 22.11 7.09 16.00
CA GLY A 267 22.40 8.52 15.89
C GLY A 267 23.54 8.88 14.91
N SER A 268 24.15 7.88 14.26
CA SER A 268 25.21 8.05 13.25
C SER A 268 24.64 8.07 11.83
N THR A 269 25.28 8.82 10.94
CA THR A 269 24.98 8.79 9.50
C THR A 269 25.44 7.51 8.80
N ASN A 270 26.39 6.78 9.40
CA ASN A 270 27.04 5.62 8.76
C ASN A 270 26.40 4.28 9.16
N ASN A 271 25.66 4.26 10.27
CA ASN A 271 24.98 3.07 10.79
C ASN A 271 23.57 3.46 11.19
N ALA A 272 22.55 2.75 10.72
CA ALA A 272 21.18 3.01 11.17
C ALA A 272 20.96 2.52 12.62
N TYR A 273 21.67 1.47 13.03
CA TYR A 273 21.41 0.72 14.27
C TYR A 273 22.55 0.81 15.28
N GLY A 274 22.22 0.70 16.57
CA GLY A 274 23.16 0.69 17.67
C GLY A 274 24.15 -0.48 17.62
N GLN A 275 25.25 -0.34 18.38
CA GLN A 275 26.26 -1.38 18.51
C GLN A 275 25.75 -2.53 19.39
N ALA A 276 26.37 -3.71 19.32
CA ALA A 276 25.95 -4.88 20.10
C ALA A 276 27.05 -5.36 21.07
N GLN A 277 27.85 -4.43 21.60
CA GLN A 277 28.99 -4.72 22.49
C GLN A 277 29.00 -3.78 23.69
N GLY A 278 29.48 -4.26 24.83
CA GLY A 278 29.58 -3.48 26.07
C GLY A 278 28.28 -3.33 26.85
N SER A 279 28.39 -2.99 28.13
CA SER A 279 27.25 -2.95 29.06
C SER A 279 26.17 -1.92 28.69
N ALA A 280 26.53 -0.81 28.03
CA ALA A 280 25.56 0.18 27.56
C ALA A 280 24.62 -0.42 26.51
N SER A 281 25.17 -1.07 25.48
CA SER A 281 24.40 -1.76 24.44
C SER A 281 23.52 -2.87 25.00
N VAL A 282 23.99 -3.62 26.01
CA VAL A 282 23.17 -4.66 26.65
C VAL A 282 22.00 -4.05 27.43
N ASN A 283 22.18 -2.89 28.06
CA ASN A 283 21.06 -2.16 28.67
C ASN A 283 20.06 -1.64 27.61
N GLU A 284 20.54 -1.20 26.44
CA GLU A 284 19.66 -0.87 25.31
C GLU A 284 18.83 -2.09 24.88
N LEU A 285 19.44 -3.28 24.78
CA LEU A 285 18.71 -4.52 24.51
C LEU A 285 17.63 -4.79 25.55
N ILE A 286 17.94 -4.66 26.85
CA ILE A 286 16.98 -4.84 27.94
C ILE A 286 15.78 -3.89 27.76
N ASN A 287 16.04 -2.63 27.44
CA ASN A 287 14.99 -1.63 27.22
C ASN A 287 14.19 -1.85 25.93
N LEU A 288 14.83 -2.37 24.87
CA LEU A 288 14.14 -2.79 23.64
C LEU A 288 13.23 -4.00 23.88
N VAL A 289 13.64 -4.96 24.70
CA VAL A 289 12.78 -6.09 25.09
C VAL A 289 11.63 -5.60 25.97
N ASP A 290 11.89 -4.64 26.86
CA ASP A 290 10.90 -4.06 27.78
C ASP A 290 9.71 -3.43 27.05
N TYR A 291 9.94 -2.85 25.87
CA TYR A 291 8.89 -2.32 24.98
C TYR A 291 7.80 -3.36 24.62
N PHE A 292 8.16 -4.64 24.56
CA PHE A 292 7.23 -5.71 24.19
C PHE A 292 6.54 -6.39 25.39
N THR A 293 6.81 -5.94 26.61
CA THR A 293 6.18 -6.48 27.82
C THR A 293 4.74 -5.99 27.97
N SER A 294 3.98 -6.60 28.89
CA SER A 294 2.60 -6.18 29.18
C SER A 294 2.49 -4.77 29.76
N VAL A 295 3.52 -4.32 30.49
CA VAL A 295 3.59 -3.00 31.12
C VAL A 295 5.02 -2.46 30.92
N PRO A 296 5.29 -1.83 29.76
CA PRO A 296 6.61 -1.25 29.48
C PRO A 296 6.97 -0.19 30.53
N SER A 297 8.25 -0.16 30.95
CA SER A 297 8.73 0.88 31.87
C SER A 297 8.93 2.23 31.18
N ALA A 298 9.19 3.27 31.96
CA ALA A 298 9.55 4.58 31.44
C ALA A 298 10.85 4.58 30.62
N GLN A 299 11.71 3.57 30.81
CA GLN A 299 12.98 3.40 30.11
C GLN A 299 12.85 2.53 28.86
N ALA A 300 11.66 1.99 28.56
CA ALA A 300 11.44 1.17 27.38
C ALA A 300 11.79 1.94 26.10
N LEU A 301 12.58 1.31 25.23
CA LEU A 301 13.00 1.88 23.96
C LEU A 301 12.16 1.31 22.83
N SER A 302 11.55 2.19 22.04
CA SER A 302 10.88 1.79 20.80
C SER A 302 11.90 1.35 19.75
N PRO A 303 11.73 0.17 19.13
CA PRO A 303 12.62 -0.28 18.06
C PRO A 303 12.58 0.66 16.84
N TYR A 304 13.73 0.87 16.21
CA TYR A 304 13.81 1.63 14.96
C TYR A 304 13.23 0.84 13.78
N VAL A 305 12.97 1.53 12.67
CA VAL A 305 12.55 0.92 11.41
C VAL A 305 13.54 -0.16 10.95
N VAL A 306 13.03 -1.27 10.43
CA VAL A 306 13.84 -2.34 9.84
C VAL A 306 13.39 -2.63 8.42
N GLU A 307 14.34 -2.71 7.49
CA GLU A 307 14.10 -2.96 6.07
C GLU A 307 14.93 -4.13 5.55
N ARG A 308 14.44 -4.82 4.52
CA ARG A 308 15.21 -5.81 3.77
C ARG A 308 16.49 -5.15 3.22
N GLY A 309 17.64 -5.75 3.51
CA GLY A 309 18.96 -5.19 3.20
C GLY A 309 19.62 -4.46 4.37
N SER A 310 18.90 -4.20 5.45
CA SER A 310 19.48 -3.66 6.69
C SER A 310 20.56 -4.58 7.23
N SER A 311 21.68 -4.02 7.67
CA SER A 311 22.71 -4.76 8.40
C SER A 311 22.58 -4.50 9.90
N LEU A 312 22.51 -5.57 10.68
CA LEU A 312 22.26 -5.51 12.12
C LEU A 312 23.48 -5.93 12.93
N SER A 313 23.71 -5.25 14.06
CA SER A 313 24.71 -5.69 15.03
C SER A 313 24.12 -6.76 15.93
N VAL A 314 24.90 -7.83 16.16
CA VAL A 314 24.50 -9.02 16.90
C VAL A 314 25.26 -9.13 18.22
N PHE A 315 24.55 -9.37 19.32
CA PHE A 315 25.13 -9.59 20.64
C PHE A 315 25.74 -11.00 20.76
N ASP A 316 26.90 -11.11 21.42
CA ASP A 316 27.44 -12.42 21.84
C ASP A 316 26.96 -12.73 23.27
N PRO A 317 26.18 -13.80 23.49
CA PRO A 317 25.75 -14.20 24.82
C PRO A 317 26.94 -14.60 25.73
N GLU A 318 28.10 -14.90 25.14
CA GLU A 318 29.31 -15.23 25.90
C GLU A 318 30.19 -14.03 26.23
N GLU A 319 29.87 -12.82 25.74
CA GLU A 319 30.59 -11.61 26.12
C GLU A 319 30.41 -11.33 27.62
N THR A 320 31.47 -10.85 28.28
CA THR A 320 31.45 -10.54 29.72
C THR A 320 30.30 -9.59 30.09
N SER A 321 30.09 -8.54 29.29
CA SER A 321 29.03 -7.56 29.48
C SER A 321 27.63 -8.19 29.44
N PHE A 322 27.42 -9.15 28.53
CA PHE A 322 26.15 -9.86 28.39
C PHE A 322 25.94 -10.80 29.56
N LYS A 323 26.93 -11.63 29.92
CA LYS A 323 26.85 -12.55 31.06
C LYS A 323 26.52 -11.85 32.38
N GLN A 324 27.10 -10.68 32.62
CA GLN A 324 26.82 -9.88 33.81
C GLN A 324 25.36 -9.40 33.90
N LEU A 325 24.69 -9.23 32.75
CA LEU A 325 23.32 -8.71 32.65
C LEU A 325 22.31 -9.76 32.16
N GLU A 326 22.74 -11.01 31.97
CA GLU A 326 21.94 -12.10 31.40
C GLU A 326 20.64 -12.33 32.18
N ALA A 327 20.72 -12.28 33.52
CA ALA A 327 19.55 -12.44 34.38
C ALA A 327 18.49 -11.36 34.14
N GLN A 328 18.89 -10.12 33.81
CA GLN A 328 17.97 -9.03 33.52
C GLN A 328 17.30 -9.21 32.14
N VAL A 329 18.06 -9.67 31.15
CA VAL A 329 17.52 -10.03 29.83
C VAL A 329 16.47 -11.14 29.98
N LYS A 330 16.78 -12.22 30.71
CA LYS A 330 15.85 -13.30 31.01
C LYS A 330 14.60 -12.81 31.74
N ALA A 331 14.78 -11.94 32.74
CA ALA A 331 13.66 -11.37 33.49
C ALA A 331 12.71 -10.59 32.57
N LYS A 332 13.21 -9.74 31.67
CA LYS A 332 12.35 -9.00 30.72
C LYS A 332 11.67 -9.92 29.70
N LEU A 333 12.37 -10.92 29.17
CA LEU A 333 11.78 -11.91 28.27
C LEU A 333 10.61 -12.67 28.93
N SER A 334 10.71 -12.97 30.23
CA SER A 334 9.65 -13.66 30.96
C SER A 334 8.37 -12.82 31.17
N LEU A 335 8.43 -11.50 30.94
CA LEU A 335 7.30 -10.58 31.05
C LEU A 335 6.59 -10.36 29.70
N ILE A 336 7.07 -10.99 28.62
CA ILE A 336 6.41 -10.93 27.31
C ILE A 336 5.08 -11.70 27.38
N PRO A 337 3.97 -11.12 26.93
CA PRO A 337 2.68 -11.80 26.93
C PRO A 337 2.71 -13.10 26.10
N ALA A 338 2.41 -14.23 26.73
CA ALA A 338 2.47 -15.57 26.12
C ALA A 338 1.54 -15.77 24.91
N GLY A 339 0.54 -14.90 24.70
CA GLY A 339 -0.39 -14.94 23.58
C GLY A 339 0.01 -14.09 22.36
N ARG A 340 1.04 -13.24 22.49
CA ARG A 340 1.37 -12.22 21.48
C ARG A 340 2.42 -12.72 20.50
N PHE A 341 2.10 -12.67 19.21
CA PHE A 341 3.10 -12.88 18.17
C PHE A 341 3.98 -11.64 18.00
N GLN A 342 5.28 -11.88 17.90
CA GLN A 342 6.32 -10.91 17.67
C GLN A 342 6.85 -11.00 16.24
N ILE A 343 7.32 -9.85 15.74
CA ILE A 343 7.90 -9.71 14.41
C ILE A 343 9.41 -9.85 14.52
N ILE A 344 9.99 -10.91 13.98
CA ILE A 344 11.41 -11.25 14.12
C ILE A 344 12.10 -11.01 12.78
N PRO A 345 13.12 -10.13 12.70
CA PRO A 345 13.96 -10.04 11.51
C PRO A 345 14.62 -11.37 11.15
N VAL A 346 14.62 -11.71 9.87
CA VAL A 346 15.27 -12.92 9.36
C VAL A 346 16.53 -12.52 8.60
N LEU A 347 17.67 -13.07 9.00
CA LEU A 347 18.99 -12.84 8.40
C LEU A 347 19.22 -13.78 7.22
N ALA A 348 19.93 -13.31 6.19
CA ALA A 348 20.25 -14.09 4.99
C ALA A 348 20.97 -15.41 5.29
N ARG A 349 21.81 -15.41 6.34
CA ARG A 349 22.65 -16.51 6.79
C ARG A 349 22.56 -16.64 8.32
N ASN A 350 23.25 -17.63 8.87
CA ASN A 350 23.40 -17.73 10.31
C ASN A 350 24.00 -16.44 10.90
N PRO A 351 23.51 -15.97 12.07
CA PRO A 351 24.04 -14.78 12.70
C PRO A 351 25.55 -14.89 12.92
N ALA A 352 26.28 -13.85 12.51
CA ALA A 352 27.73 -13.76 12.61
C ALA A 352 28.11 -12.61 13.55
N ILE A 353 28.79 -12.93 14.65
CA ILE A 353 29.19 -11.95 15.67
C ILE A 353 30.45 -11.22 15.24
N GLY A 354 30.54 -9.92 15.53
CA GLY A 354 31.72 -9.11 15.25
C GLY A 354 31.93 -8.76 13.77
N THR A 355 31.08 -9.26 12.88
CA THR A 355 31.08 -8.90 11.45
C THR A 355 29.82 -8.11 11.12
N GLY A 356 29.93 -7.07 10.29
CA GLY A 356 28.79 -6.27 9.81
C GLY A 356 27.96 -6.95 8.71
N ASN A 357 27.94 -8.29 8.65
CA ASN A 357 27.36 -9.06 7.55
C ASN A 357 25.99 -9.70 7.88
N ASN A 358 25.29 -9.19 8.89
CA ASN A 358 23.96 -9.71 9.27
C ASN A 358 22.87 -8.97 8.50
N THR A 359 22.75 -9.29 7.22
CA THR A 359 21.76 -8.66 6.33
C THR A 359 20.37 -9.26 6.52
N VAL A 360 19.37 -8.41 6.74
CA VAL A 360 17.96 -8.79 6.83
C VAL A 360 17.40 -9.13 5.44
N VAL A 361 16.70 -10.26 5.32
CA VAL A 361 16.03 -10.71 4.09
C VAL A 361 14.51 -10.66 4.16
N GLY A 362 13.94 -10.56 5.36
CA GLY A 362 12.51 -10.48 5.60
C GLY A 362 12.17 -10.60 7.08
N PHE A 363 10.92 -10.95 7.37
CA PHE A 363 10.37 -10.91 8.73
C PHE A 363 9.52 -12.14 9.01
N ALA A 364 9.79 -12.78 10.14
CA ALA A 364 9.05 -13.93 10.63
C ALA A 364 8.09 -13.52 11.76
N ARG A 365 7.04 -14.32 11.95
CA ARG A 365 6.02 -14.15 12.97
C ARG A 365 6.09 -15.34 13.93
N PHE A 366 6.57 -15.07 15.14
CA PHE A 366 6.76 -16.07 16.17
C PHE A 366 6.21 -15.60 17.51
N ARG A 367 5.69 -16.51 18.29
CA ARG A 367 5.25 -16.26 19.66
C ARG A 367 6.26 -16.84 20.63
N PHE A 368 6.62 -16.06 21.64
CA PHE A 368 7.51 -16.53 22.69
C PHE A 368 6.79 -17.57 23.55
N VAL A 369 7.43 -18.72 23.80
CA VAL A 369 6.87 -19.80 24.63
C VAL A 369 7.55 -19.83 25.99
N ARG A 370 8.87 -20.00 26.01
CA ARG A 370 9.66 -20.05 27.26
C ARG A 370 11.16 -19.90 26.99
N ILE A 371 11.90 -19.67 28.07
CA ILE A 371 13.36 -19.82 28.13
C ILE A 371 13.68 -21.25 28.57
N ILE A 372 14.73 -21.83 27.99
CA ILE A 372 15.27 -23.13 28.39
C ILE A 372 16.71 -22.89 28.85
N ASP A 373 17.02 -23.18 30.11
CA ASP A 373 18.41 -23.15 30.57
C ASP A 373 19.13 -24.38 30.03
N SER A 374 20.19 -24.16 29.24
CA SER A 374 21.02 -25.26 28.75
C SER A 374 22.11 -25.60 29.76
N SER A 375 22.43 -26.89 29.86
CA SER A 375 23.61 -27.38 30.59
C SER A 375 24.93 -26.88 30.00
N THR A 376 24.93 -26.32 28.78
CA THR A 376 26.10 -25.74 28.11
C THR A 376 26.38 -24.29 28.50
N GLY A 377 25.63 -23.71 29.45
CA GLY A 377 25.90 -22.38 30.01
C GLY A 377 25.23 -21.20 29.30
N LYS A 378 24.52 -21.43 28.19
CA LYS A 378 23.67 -20.43 27.50
C LYS A 378 22.23 -20.82 27.62
N PHE A 379 21.33 -19.86 27.74
CA PHE A 379 19.92 -20.17 27.59
C PHE A 379 19.50 -20.22 26.12
N LEU A 380 18.50 -21.04 25.85
CA LEU A 380 17.83 -21.15 24.57
C LEU A 380 16.44 -20.52 24.69
N ILE A 381 15.88 -20.13 23.56
CA ILE A 381 14.54 -19.54 23.51
C ILE A 381 13.64 -20.47 22.72
N GLN A 382 12.53 -20.90 23.31
CA GLN A 382 11.53 -21.67 22.59
C GLN A 382 10.45 -20.74 22.06
N MET A 383 10.18 -20.83 20.76
CA MET A 383 9.21 -20.00 20.06
C MET A 383 8.29 -20.84 19.19
N GLU A 384 7.05 -20.40 19.06
CA GLU A 384 6.04 -21.03 18.21
C GLU A 384 5.84 -20.22 16.94
N ILE A 385 5.95 -20.87 15.79
CA ILE A 385 5.72 -20.23 14.49
C ILE A 385 4.22 -19.98 14.29
N GLY A 386 3.85 -18.76 13.91
CA GLY A 386 2.46 -18.40 13.65
C GLY A 386 2.00 -18.75 12.23
N SER A 387 0.72 -18.52 11.97
CA SER A 387 0.25 -18.33 10.60
C SER A 387 0.82 -17.03 10.02
N SER A 388 1.04 -17.00 8.70
CA SER A 388 1.39 -15.75 8.02
C SER A 388 0.21 -14.80 8.05
N SER A 389 0.47 -13.57 8.48
CA SER A 389 -0.56 -12.57 8.69
C SER A 389 -0.06 -11.21 8.24
N LEU A 390 -1.02 -10.37 7.84
CA LEU A 390 -0.77 -8.95 7.67
C LEU A 390 -0.28 -8.35 8.98
N VAL A 391 0.53 -7.31 8.88
CA VAL A 391 0.97 -6.46 9.98
C VAL A 391 0.69 -5.02 9.60
N ARG A 392 0.04 -4.27 10.50
CA ARG A 392 -0.39 -2.88 10.25
C ARG A 392 0.78 -1.96 9.90
N ASN A 393 1.93 -2.17 10.52
CA ASN A 393 3.14 -1.36 10.34
C ASN A 393 4.10 -1.94 9.28
N ALA A 394 3.63 -2.82 8.39
CA ALA A 394 4.46 -3.47 7.38
C ALA A 394 4.16 -2.93 5.98
N SER A 395 5.21 -2.84 5.15
CA SER A 395 5.08 -2.51 3.72
C SER A 395 5.79 -3.54 2.84
N ALA A 396 5.35 -3.62 1.59
CA ALA A 396 5.94 -4.46 0.55
C ALA A 396 6.34 -3.59 -0.65
N THR A 397 7.51 -3.86 -1.22
CA THR A 397 8.12 -3.03 -2.27
C THR A 397 8.06 -3.65 -3.67
N ASN A 398 7.45 -4.83 -3.79
CA ASN A 398 7.36 -5.58 -5.05
C ASN A 398 6.02 -5.34 -5.80
N SER A 399 5.24 -4.34 -5.39
CA SER A 399 3.99 -3.89 -6.03
C SER A 399 3.85 -2.38 -5.83
N LEU A 400 3.07 -1.71 -6.68
CA LEU A 400 2.82 -0.26 -6.65
C LEU A 400 2.08 0.16 -5.36
N VAL A 401 2.79 0.12 -4.24
CA VAL A 401 2.44 0.80 -3.00
C VAL A 401 3.53 1.83 -2.76
N SER A 402 3.25 3.08 -3.15
CA SER A 402 3.97 4.27 -2.65
C SER A 402 3.19 4.78 -1.41
N ILE A 403 3.73 5.30 -0.30
CA ILE A 403 4.74 6.35 0.00
C ILE A 403 5.12 6.18 1.52
N PRO A 404 6.25 6.69 2.11
CA PRO A 404 7.33 7.52 1.56
C PRO A 404 8.70 6.83 1.43
N THR A 405 9.38 7.27 0.40
CA THR A 405 10.80 7.14 0.07
C THR A 405 11.72 7.39 1.25
N VAL A 406 12.59 6.40 1.51
CA VAL A 406 13.94 6.64 2.00
C VAL A 406 14.89 6.26 0.85
N ASP A 407 15.89 7.11 0.62
CA ASP A 407 16.77 7.13 -0.54
C ASP A 407 17.33 5.76 -0.98
N GLY A 408 17.13 5.46 -2.27
CA GLY A 408 18.26 5.33 -3.20
C GLY A 408 19.10 4.05 -3.22
N SER A 409 18.87 3.06 -2.35
CA SER A 409 19.52 1.75 -2.51
C SER A 409 18.50 0.73 -3.04
N LEU A 410 18.76 0.17 -4.23
CA LEU A 410 18.02 -1.00 -4.71
C LEU A 410 18.08 -2.07 -3.62
N MET A 411 16.95 -2.32 -2.93
CA MET A 411 16.86 -3.39 -1.94
C MET A 411 17.42 -4.68 -2.53
N PRO A 412 18.13 -5.51 -1.74
CA PRO A 412 18.68 -6.73 -2.27
C PRO A 412 17.57 -7.62 -2.83
N ALA A 413 17.93 -8.42 -3.83
CA ALA A 413 17.02 -9.34 -4.47
C ALA A 413 16.34 -10.22 -3.41
N PRO A 414 15.01 -10.36 -3.46
CA PRO A 414 14.32 -11.14 -2.46
C PRO A 414 14.69 -12.62 -2.57
N VAL A 415 14.79 -13.28 -1.43
CA VAL A 415 15.07 -14.72 -1.33
C VAL A 415 13.88 -15.44 -0.73
N ALA A 416 13.65 -16.70 -1.09
CA ALA A 416 12.59 -17.49 -0.49
C ALA A 416 12.77 -17.58 1.04
N PRO A 417 11.68 -17.53 1.84
CA PRO A 417 10.26 -17.41 1.44
C PRO A 417 9.76 -15.96 1.25
N PHE A 418 10.66 -14.97 1.24
CA PHE A 418 10.35 -13.53 1.18
C PHE A 418 10.29 -12.95 -0.25
N SER A 419 10.38 -13.80 -1.27
CA SER A 419 10.06 -13.43 -2.65
C SER A 419 8.57 -13.18 -2.82
N ALA A 420 8.23 -12.30 -3.77
CA ALA A 420 6.84 -12.10 -4.15
C ALA A 420 6.20 -13.44 -4.50
N ARG A 421 4.96 -13.64 -4.06
CA ARG A 421 4.23 -14.88 -4.34
C ARG A 421 3.87 -14.90 -5.82
N ASN A 422 4.23 -15.99 -6.47
CA ASN A 422 4.00 -16.17 -7.90
C ASN A 422 2.50 -16.21 -8.21
N THR A 423 2.12 -15.63 -9.34
CA THR A 423 0.83 -15.86 -9.97
C THR A 423 0.82 -17.24 -10.61
N GLY A 424 -0.25 -18.01 -10.41
CA GLY A 424 -0.46 -19.27 -11.13
C GLY A 424 -0.58 -19.04 -12.64
N ALA A 425 -0.41 -20.12 -13.41
CA ALA A 425 -0.39 -20.07 -14.88
C ALA A 425 -1.68 -19.52 -15.52
N THR A 426 -2.81 -19.57 -14.81
CA THR A 426 -4.12 -19.09 -15.27
C THR A 426 -4.42 -17.64 -14.89
N GLY A 427 -3.50 -16.95 -14.20
CA GLY A 427 -3.65 -15.52 -13.90
C GLY A 427 -4.69 -15.18 -12.82
N ASP A 428 -5.42 -16.15 -12.25
CA ASP A 428 -6.43 -15.95 -11.17
C ASP A 428 -6.01 -16.60 -9.84
N GLN A 429 -4.73 -16.93 -9.69
CA GLN A 429 -4.23 -17.70 -8.55
C GLN A 429 -2.97 -17.06 -8.00
N ILE A 430 -2.86 -16.98 -6.68
CA ILE A 430 -1.63 -16.61 -5.98
C ILE A 430 -1.12 -17.84 -5.23
N GLY A 431 0.21 -18.05 -5.22
CA GLY A 431 0.82 -19.12 -4.44
C GLY A 431 0.41 -19.10 -2.96
N ALA A 432 0.31 -20.26 -2.33
CA ALA A 432 -0.03 -20.39 -0.92
C ALA A 432 0.88 -19.53 -0.04
N ARG A 433 0.36 -18.98 1.07
CA ARG A 433 1.22 -18.23 1.99
C ARG A 433 2.24 -19.18 2.62
N PRO A 434 3.51 -18.78 2.74
CA PRO A 434 4.44 -19.49 3.61
C PRO A 434 3.92 -19.48 5.05
N ARG A 435 4.45 -20.31 5.95
CA ARG A 435 4.14 -20.28 7.38
C ARG A 435 4.99 -19.22 8.09
N GLY A 436 4.40 -18.53 9.07
CA GLY A 436 5.11 -17.62 9.96
C GLY A 436 5.86 -16.48 9.28
N VAL A 437 5.43 -16.00 8.12
CA VAL A 437 5.99 -14.82 7.47
C VAL A 437 5.08 -13.63 7.74
N VAL A 438 5.70 -12.49 8.03
CA VAL A 438 4.98 -11.23 8.14
C VAL A 438 4.64 -10.73 6.75
N MET A 439 3.37 -10.42 6.55
CA MET A 439 2.84 -9.97 5.27
C MET A 439 2.46 -8.49 5.32
N ALA A 440 2.44 -7.84 4.17
CA ALA A 440 1.94 -6.50 3.95
C ALA A 440 0.90 -6.49 2.81
N PRO A 441 -0.08 -5.56 2.84
CA PRO A 441 -0.98 -5.32 1.72
C PRO A 441 -0.21 -4.95 0.45
N SER A 442 -0.69 -5.45 -0.69
CA SER A 442 -0.11 -5.22 -2.00
C SER A 442 -1.19 -5.27 -3.06
N LEU A 443 -1.11 -4.43 -4.10
CA LEU A 443 -1.98 -4.56 -5.27
C LEU A 443 -1.73 -5.92 -5.94
N SER A 444 -2.81 -6.54 -6.40
CA SER A 444 -2.81 -7.85 -7.00
C SER A 444 -2.33 -7.80 -8.46
N PRO A 445 -1.32 -8.60 -8.85
CA PRO A 445 -0.86 -8.66 -10.23
C PRO A 445 -1.85 -9.40 -11.15
N THR A 446 -2.82 -10.14 -10.59
CA THR A 446 -3.83 -10.94 -11.31
C THR A 446 -5.02 -10.13 -11.79
N PHE A 447 -5.22 -8.94 -11.25
CA PHE A 447 -6.36 -8.10 -11.56
C PHE A 447 -5.93 -6.94 -12.47
N PRO A 448 -6.07 -7.05 -13.81
CA PRO A 448 -5.82 -5.91 -14.68
C PRO A 448 -6.84 -4.81 -14.37
N ASP A 449 -6.42 -3.54 -14.49
CA ASP A 449 -7.27 -2.35 -14.45
C ASP A 449 -8.37 -2.45 -15.53
N LYS A 450 -9.46 -3.18 -15.24
CA LYS A 450 -10.59 -3.28 -16.16
C LYS A 450 -11.36 -1.97 -16.07
N ILE A 451 -11.00 -1.03 -16.95
CA ILE A 451 -11.88 0.05 -17.37
C ILE A 451 -13.08 -0.61 -18.02
N THR A 452 -14.13 -0.88 -17.24
CA THR A 452 -15.40 -1.32 -17.80
C THR A 452 -16.27 -0.07 -17.82
N ALA A 453 -16.40 0.53 -19.01
CA ALA A 453 -17.51 1.44 -19.23
C ALA A 453 -18.79 0.63 -19.01
N GLY A 454 -19.64 1.07 -18.07
CA GLY A 454 -20.87 0.35 -17.75
C GLY A 454 -21.68 0.09 -19.03
N SER A 455 -22.01 -1.17 -19.29
CA SER A 455 -22.92 -1.52 -20.37
C SER A 455 -24.26 -0.85 -20.08
N THR A 456 -24.77 -0.11 -21.06
CA THR A 456 -26.18 0.27 -21.11
C THR A 456 -27.01 -1.00 -21.06
N GLY A 457 -27.64 -1.27 -19.91
CA GLY A 457 -28.73 -2.24 -19.83
C GLY A 457 -29.82 -1.83 -20.81
N SER A 458 -30.23 -2.81 -21.60
CA SER A 458 -31.27 -2.77 -22.65
C SER A 458 -32.56 -2.08 -22.25
#